data_AF-A0A379TM31-F1
#
_entry.id   AF-A0A379TM31-F1
#
_cell.length_a   1.000
_cell.length_b   1.000
_cell.length_c   1.000
_cell.angle_alpha   90.00
_cell.angle_beta   90.00
_cell.angle_gamma   90.00
#
_symmetry.space_group_name_H-M   'P 1'
#
loop_
_entity.id
_entity.type
_entity.pdbx_description
1 polymer ?
#
loop_
_entity_poly.entity_id
_entity_poly.type
_entity_poly.pdbx_seq_one_letter_code
_entity_poly.pdbx_strand_id
1 'polypeptide(L)'
;MTAVCLATISPTKKMPGFTINGIDADASQVMVVVTHNGKSEELTLTQVSGRWHFTPDSDWTDGNYTLTVKVEDKAGNMSQSSPLTVTVDTQTVINSIVLVNDSGIVGDNMTNNVHPHFRVTVPEDVNVVRLSIDGGTTWGNATQSAVKGIWNYNWPTDVGDGKYTPDGGSDRRCWQ
;
A
#
# COMPACT_ATOMS: atom_id res chain seq x y z
N MET A 1 -25.23 -16.35 -0.23
CA MET A 1 -24.38 -15.50 0.64
C MET A 1 -23.21 -15.04 -0.21
N THR A 2 -22.81 -13.77 -0.15
CA THR A 2 -21.70 -13.25 -0.97
C THR A 2 -20.40 -13.46 -0.20
N ALA A 3 -19.42 -14.11 -0.82
CA ALA A 3 -18.07 -14.18 -0.29
C ALA A 3 -17.36 -12.86 -0.58
N VAL A 4 -16.59 -12.34 0.38
CA VAL A 4 -15.89 -11.07 0.24
C VAL A 4 -14.41 -11.31 0.52
N CYS A 5 -13.54 -10.72 -0.28
CA CYS A 5 -12.10 -10.76 -0.10
C CYS A 5 -11.58 -9.34 0.19
N LEU A 6 -10.62 -9.22 1.12
CA LEU A 6 -9.95 -7.98 1.44
C LEU A 6 -8.44 -8.18 1.41
N ALA A 7 -7.76 -7.27 0.73
CA ALA A 7 -6.32 -7.10 0.79
C ALA A 7 -5.99 -5.78 1.52
N THR A 8 -4.85 -5.72 2.21
CA THR A 8 -4.38 -4.48 2.83
C THR A 8 -2.90 -4.22 2.51
N ILE A 9 -2.60 -3.00 2.06
CA ILE A 9 -1.23 -2.45 1.98
C ILE A 9 -0.95 -1.52 3.17
N SER A 10 0.30 -1.10 3.31
CA SER A 10 0.75 -0.12 4.32
C SER A 10 0.00 1.22 4.20
N PRO A 11 -0.11 2.04 5.28
CA PRO A 11 -0.98 3.22 5.31
C PRO A 11 -0.77 4.21 4.15
N THR A 12 -1.89 4.64 3.56
CA THR A 12 -2.00 5.48 2.36
C THR A 12 -1.79 6.97 2.66
N LYS A 13 -0.55 7.39 2.92
CA LYS A 13 -0.25 8.82 3.15
C LYS A 13 0.36 9.45 1.90
N LYS A 14 -0.45 10.22 1.16
CA LYS A 14 -0.04 10.96 -0.05
C LYS A 14 0.67 12.28 0.24
N MET A 15 0.57 12.78 1.48
CA MET A 15 1.26 13.99 1.94
C MET A 15 2.15 13.67 3.15
N PRO A 16 3.27 12.96 2.96
CA PRO A 16 4.18 12.62 4.06
C PRO A 16 4.71 13.89 4.73
N GLY A 17 4.77 13.86 6.06
CA GLY A 17 5.32 14.95 6.86
C GLY A 17 6.73 14.60 7.31
N PHE A 18 7.68 15.49 7.05
CA PHE A 18 9.09 15.33 7.36
C PHE A 18 9.51 16.33 8.42
N THR A 19 10.21 15.85 9.44
CA THR A 19 10.93 16.70 10.40
C THR A 19 12.39 16.73 10.01
N ILE A 20 12.96 17.91 9.92
CA ILE A 20 14.36 18.11 9.53
C ILE A 20 15.14 18.55 10.75
N ASN A 21 16.15 17.77 11.10
CA ASN A 21 16.96 17.94 12.30
C ASN A 21 18.44 18.10 11.92
N GLY A 22 19.25 18.54 12.88
CA GLY A 22 20.70 18.70 12.69
C GLY A 22 21.08 19.86 11.77
N ILE A 23 20.20 20.86 11.65
CA ILE A 23 20.51 22.12 10.99
C ILE A 23 21.34 22.98 11.94
N ASP A 24 22.48 23.49 11.46
CA ASP A 24 23.31 24.41 12.24
C ASP A 24 22.52 25.69 12.56
N ALA A 25 22.78 26.27 13.73
CA ALA A 25 22.13 27.50 14.19
C ALA A 25 22.50 28.71 13.32
N ASP A 26 23.61 28.66 12.59
CA ASP A 26 24.05 29.71 11.67
C ASP A 26 23.52 29.56 10.23
N ALA A 27 22.77 28.50 9.93
CA ALA A 27 22.10 28.33 8.66
C ALA A 27 21.16 29.52 8.38
N SER A 28 21.37 30.17 7.24
CA SER A 28 20.60 31.33 6.80
C SER A 28 19.45 30.96 5.88
N GLN A 29 19.59 29.85 5.14
CA GLN A 29 18.57 29.26 4.29
C GLN A 29 18.56 27.74 4.44
N VAL A 30 17.37 27.15 4.49
CA VAL A 30 17.17 25.69 4.47
C VAL A 30 16.20 25.39 3.35
N MET A 31 16.57 24.46 2.49
CA MET A 31 15.77 24.03 1.34
C MET A 31 15.64 22.52 1.33
N VAL A 32 14.51 22.03 0.82
CA VAL A 32 14.36 20.63 0.42
C VAL A 32 14.32 20.56 -1.09
N VAL A 33 15.12 19.68 -1.66
CA VAL A 33 15.01 19.28 -3.05
C VAL A 33 14.25 17.97 -3.10
N VAL A 34 13.12 17.98 -3.81
CA VAL A 34 12.30 16.79 -4.06
C VAL A 34 12.47 16.40 -5.51
N THR A 35 12.99 15.20 -5.76
CA THR A 35 13.15 14.64 -7.09
C THR A 35 12.16 13.51 -7.33
N HIS A 36 11.39 13.59 -8.42
CA HIS A 36 10.46 12.56 -8.86
C HIS A 36 10.46 12.46 -10.40
N ASN A 37 10.54 11.25 -10.94
CA ASN A 37 10.62 11.00 -12.39
C ASN A 37 11.69 11.85 -13.11
N GLY A 38 12.85 12.03 -12.46
CA GLY A 38 13.97 12.82 -12.97
C GLY A 38 13.77 14.34 -12.96
N LYS A 39 12.62 14.84 -12.51
CA LYS A 39 12.37 16.27 -12.28
C LYS A 39 12.63 16.61 -10.83
N SER A 40 13.29 17.74 -10.59
CA SER A 40 13.58 18.25 -9.25
C SER A 40 12.87 19.57 -9.02
N GLU A 41 12.31 19.71 -7.84
CA GLU A 41 11.76 20.94 -7.31
C GLU A 41 12.52 21.33 -6.04
N GLU A 42 12.87 22.60 -5.90
CA GLU A 42 13.61 23.13 -4.75
C GLU A 42 12.71 24.09 -3.98
N LEU A 43 12.47 23.76 -2.71
CA LEU A 43 11.50 24.43 -1.85
C LEU A 43 12.22 24.99 -0.63
N THR A 44 12.17 26.32 -0.47
CA THR A 44 12.66 26.97 0.74
C THR A 44 11.73 26.70 1.90
N LEU A 45 12.29 26.20 3.00
CA LEU A 45 11.54 25.88 4.19
C LEU A 45 11.42 27.09 5.11
N THR A 46 10.43 27.02 5.98
CA THR A 46 10.28 27.93 7.12
C THR A 46 10.10 27.11 8.39
N GLN A 47 10.50 27.67 9.53
CA GLN A 47 10.31 27.00 10.81
C GLN A 47 8.87 27.16 11.28
N VAL A 48 8.28 26.05 11.73
CA VAL A 48 6.98 26.03 12.41
C VAL A 48 7.22 25.60 13.85
N SER A 49 6.94 26.50 14.81
CA SER A 49 7.19 26.27 16.24
C SER A 49 8.65 25.88 16.56
N GLY A 50 9.61 26.60 15.96
CA GLY A 50 11.05 26.40 16.19
C GLY A 50 11.63 25.10 15.61
N ARG A 51 10.93 24.48 14.67
CA ARG A 51 11.37 23.24 14.00
C ARG A 51 11.20 23.34 12.50
N TRP A 52 12.18 22.81 11.78
CA TRP A 52 12.11 22.68 10.33
C TRP A 52 11.21 21.50 9.97
N HIS A 53 10.19 21.80 9.17
CA HIS A 53 9.26 20.79 8.68
C HIS A 53 9.05 20.96 7.19
N PHE A 54 8.83 19.84 6.52
CA PHE A 54 8.38 19.81 5.13
C PHE A 54 7.15 18.92 5.03
N THR A 55 6.13 19.39 4.33
CA THR A 55 5.00 18.58 3.88
C THR A 55 4.67 19.08 2.47
N PRO A 56 4.49 18.18 1.49
CA PRO A 56 4.07 18.60 0.15
C PRO A 56 2.77 19.40 0.19
N ASP A 57 2.63 20.40 -0.69
CA ASP A 57 1.42 21.22 -0.77
C ASP A 57 0.24 20.49 -1.47
N SER A 58 0.53 19.37 -2.12
CA SER A 58 -0.47 18.53 -2.79
C SER A 58 -0.13 17.05 -2.66
N ASP A 59 -1.13 16.21 -2.91
CA ASP A 59 -0.98 14.76 -2.92
C ASP A 59 0.11 14.33 -3.90
N TRP A 60 1.06 13.56 -3.41
CA TRP A 60 1.99 12.82 -4.25
C TRP A 60 1.27 11.65 -4.94
N THR A 61 1.63 11.43 -6.20
CA THR A 61 1.24 10.24 -6.96
C THR A 61 2.05 9.04 -6.50
N ASP A 62 1.56 7.84 -6.78
CA ASP A 62 2.33 6.63 -6.51
C ASP A 62 3.68 6.67 -7.25
N GLY A 63 4.73 6.24 -6.57
CA GLY A 63 6.08 6.17 -7.10
C GLY A 63 7.17 6.53 -6.10
N ASN A 64 8.40 6.58 -6.60
CA ASN A 64 9.58 6.88 -5.81
C ASN A 64 9.90 8.38 -5.85
N TYR A 65 10.19 8.94 -4.69
CA TYR A 65 10.64 10.30 -4.46
C TYR A 65 11.98 10.26 -3.76
N THR A 66 12.90 11.13 -4.16
CA THR A 66 14.18 11.33 -3.47
C THR A 66 14.20 12.72 -2.87
N LEU A 67 14.43 12.81 -1.57
CA LEU A 67 14.53 14.09 -0.86
C LEU A 67 15.98 14.33 -0.44
N THR A 68 16.47 15.52 -0.71
CA THR A 68 17.77 16.00 -0.21
C THR A 68 17.57 17.36 0.44
N VAL A 69 18.07 17.54 1.67
CA VAL A 69 18.06 18.83 2.33
C VAL A 69 19.34 19.58 1.95
N LYS A 70 19.21 20.84 1.55
CA LYS A 70 20.33 21.76 1.34
C LYS A 70 20.26 22.87 2.38
N VAL A 71 21.42 23.29 2.88
CA VAL A 71 21.54 24.45 3.77
C VAL A 71 22.59 25.40 3.25
N GLU A 72 22.38 26.69 3.49
CA GLU A 72 23.31 27.77 3.18
C GLU A 72 23.44 28.70 4.39
N ASP A 73 24.66 28.99 4.84
CA ASP A 73 24.92 29.96 5.90
C ASP A 73 25.04 31.41 5.37
N LYS A 74 25.20 32.40 6.27
CA LYS A 74 25.31 33.81 5.87
C LYS A 74 26.58 34.15 5.08
N ALA A 75 27.59 33.28 5.12
CA ALA A 75 28.82 33.43 4.35
C ALA A 75 28.72 32.76 2.96
N GLY A 76 27.61 32.08 2.66
CA GLY A 76 27.39 31.34 1.42
C GLY A 76 27.97 29.93 1.42
N ASN A 77 28.36 29.38 2.57
CA ASN A 77 28.78 27.99 2.65
C ASN A 77 27.56 27.08 2.50
N MET A 78 27.67 26.10 1.60
CA MET A 78 26.59 25.16 1.32
C MET A 78 26.91 23.76 1.83
N SER A 79 25.90 23.07 2.36
CA SER A 79 25.97 21.64 2.69
C SER A 79 24.69 20.92 2.28
N GLN A 80 24.77 19.61 2.12
CA GLN A 80 23.66 18.75 1.70
C GLN A 80 23.58 17.48 2.52
N SER A 81 22.36 17.01 2.79
CA SER A 81 22.14 15.72 3.41
C SER A 81 22.44 14.55 2.46
N SER A 82 22.59 13.35 3.01
CA SER A 82 22.37 12.14 2.21
C SER A 82 20.92 12.11 1.69
N PRO A 83 20.68 11.52 0.50
CA PRO A 83 19.34 11.41 -0.05
C PRO A 83 18.48 10.45 0.77
N LEU A 84 17.21 10.80 0.96
CA LEU A 84 16.16 9.94 1.50
C LEU A 84 15.22 9.50 0.39
N THR A 85 15.13 8.20 0.15
CA THR A 85 14.14 7.63 -0.77
C THR A 85 12.82 7.37 -0.04
N VAL A 86 11.73 7.85 -0.61
CA VAL A 86 10.36 7.67 -0.13
C VAL A 86 9.54 7.05 -1.25
N THR A 87 8.80 5.98 -0.95
CA THR A 87 7.86 5.38 -1.89
C THR A 87 6.44 5.70 -1.45
N VAL A 88 5.68 6.34 -2.33
CA VAL A 88 4.23 6.48 -2.18
C VAL A 88 3.58 5.33 -2.92
N ASP A 89 2.77 4.57 -2.22
CA ASP A 89 1.99 3.48 -2.80
C ASP A 89 0.58 3.52 -2.21
N THR A 90 -0.41 3.69 -3.07
CA THR A 90 -1.82 3.75 -2.68
C THR A 90 -2.68 2.71 -3.38
N GLN A 91 -2.07 1.78 -4.11
CA GLN A 91 -2.80 0.78 -4.87
C GLN A 91 -3.05 -0.49 -4.05
N THR A 92 -4.31 -0.77 -3.76
CA THR A 92 -4.74 -2.08 -3.25
C THR A 92 -5.86 -2.60 -4.11
N VAL A 93 -5.57 -3.64 -4.89
CA VAL A 93 -6.57 -4.28 -5.76
C VAL A 93 -6.50 -5.80 -5.63
N ILE A 94 -7.63 -6.45 -5.83
CA ILE A 94 -7.69 -7.90 -6.03
C ILE A 94 -7.72 -8.12 -7.55
N ASN A 95 -6.61 -8.63 -8.08
CA ASN A 95 -6.45 -8.87 -9.52
C ASN A 95 -7.31 -10.05 -9.98
N SER A 96 -7.33 -11.13 -9.20
CA SER A 96 -8.16 -12.29 -9.49
C SER A 96 -8.41 -13.16 -8.26
N ILE A 97 -9.50 -13.92 -8.32
CA ILE A 97 -9.83 -14.98 -7.39
C ILE A 97 -10.28 -16.19 -8.19
N VAL A 98 -9.73 -17.36 -7.88
CA VAL A 98 -9.97 -18.62 -8.61
C VAL A 98 -10.26 -19.73 -7.62
N LEU A 99 -11.29 -20.53 -7.90
CA LEU A 99 -11.53 -21.80 -7.22
C LEU A 99 -10.56 -22.84 -7.82
N VAL A 100 -9.60 -23.30 -7.02
CA VAL A 100 -8.52 -24.19 -7.48
C VAL A 100 -9.00 -25.63 -7.60
N ASN A 101 -9.87 -26.07 -6.69
CA ASN A 101 -10.45 -27.41 -6.67
C ASN A 101 -11.84 -27.44 -7.30
N ASP A 102 -11.99 -26.82 -8.46
CA ASP A 102 -13.21 -26.83 -9.28
C ASP A 102 -13.49 -28.24 -9.81
N SER A 103 -14.63 -28.83 -9.44
CA SER A 103 -14.89 -30.26 -9.63
C SER A 103 -16.07 -30.48 -10.58
N GLY A 104 -16.02 -31.52 -11.41
CA GLY A 104 -17.07 -31.75 -12.40
C GLY A 104 -16.80 -30.94 -13.66
N ILE A 105 -17.48 -29.81 -13.87
CA ILE A 105 -17.30 -28.97 -15.06
C ILE A 105 -16.26 -27.89 -14.76
N VAL A 106 -15.09 -27.97 -15.39
CA VAL A 106 -14.03 -26.98 -15.19
C VAL A 106 -14.49 -25.60 -15.67
N GLY A 107 -14.35 -24.60 -14.81
CA GLY A 107 -14.63 -23.19 -15.07
C GLY A 107 -16.05 -22.75 -14.74
N ASP A 108 -16.91 -23.63 -14.21
CA ASP A 108 -18.25 -23.25 -13.73
C ASP A 108 -18.23 -22.72 -12.28
N ASN A 109 -17.08 -22.81 -11.60
CA ASN A 109 -16.86 -22.43 -10.21
C ASN A 109 -17.72 -23.24 -9.23
N MET A 110 -17.93 -24.53 -9.50
CA MET A 110 -18.67 -25.45 -8.65
C MET A 110 -17.77 -26.58 -8.16
N THR A 111 -17.74 -26.79 -6.84
CA THR A 111 -16.98 -27.89 -6.24
C THR A 111 -17.84 -28.73 -5.32
N ASN A 112 -17.61 -30.03 -5.31
CA ASN A 112 -18.14 -30.97 -4.30
C ASN A 112 -17.17 -31.15 -3.11
N ASN A 113 -16.06 -30.40 -3.09
CA ASN A 113 -15.12 -30.41 -1.99
C ASN A 113 -15.60 -29.49 -0.87
N VAL A 114 -15.86 -30.05 0.31
CA VAL A 114 -16.33 -29.31 1.49
C VAL A 114 -15.26 -28.38 2.08
N HIS A 115 -14.01 -28.49 1.63
CA HIS A 115 -12.91 -27.56 1.92
C HIS A 115 -12.48 -26.85 0.62
N PRO A 116 -13.27 -25.87 0.13
CA PRO A 116 -12.92 -25.16 -1.09
C PRO A 116 -11.55 -24.47 -0.95
N HIS A 117 -10.75 -24.56 -2.00
CA HIS A 117 -9.42 -23.96 -2.08
C HIS A 117 -9.47 -22.81 -3.06
N PHE A 118 -9.20 -21.61 -2.56
CA PHE A 118 -9.09 -20.40 -3.37
C PHE A 118 -7.65 -19.99 -3.57
N ARG A 119 -7.37 -19.49 -4.77
CA ARG A 119 -6.18 -18.73 -5.08
C ARG A 119 -6.57 -17.29 -5.36
N VAL A 120 -5.88 -16.36 -4.71
CA VAL A 120 -6.08 -14.92 -4.86
C VAL A 120 -4.80 -14.32 -5.42
N THR A 121 -4.92 -13.49 -6.45
CA THR A 121 -3.82 -12.71 -7.02
C THR A 121 -4.01 -11.24 -6.67
N VAL A 122 -2.97 -10.61 -6.15
CA VAL A 122 -2.91 -9.21 -5.70
C VAL A 122 -1.55 -8.61 -6.10
N PRO A 123 -1.37 -7.26 -6.02
CA PRO A 123 -0.05 -6.65 -6.08
C PRO A 123 0.96 -7.27 -5.09
N GLU A 124 2.24 -7.24 -5.45
CA GLU A 124 3.30 -7.96 -4.71
C GLU A 124 3.60 -7.38 -3.32
N ASP A 125 3.24 -6.13 -3.09
CA ASP A 125 3.42 -5.35 -1.86
C ASP A 125 2.28 -5.54 -0.85
N VAL A 126 1.22 -6.28 -1.22
CA VAL A 126 0.15 -6.65 -0.30
C VAL A 126 0.67 -7.54 0.83
N ASN A 127 0.42 -7.11 2.06
CA ASN A 127 0.93 -7.77 3.27
C ASN A 127 -0.03 -8.80 3.85
N VAL A 128 -1.34 -8.67 3.61
CA VAL A 128 -2.37 -9.55 4.15
C VAL A 128 -3.50 -9.70 3.13
N VAL A 129 -3.93 -10.94 2.91
CA VAL A 129 -5.18 -11.29 2.19
C VAL A 129 -6.09 -12.07 3.13
N ARG A 130 -7.37 -11.71 3.18
CA ARG A 130 -8.40 -12.41 3.96
C ARG A 130 -9.61 -12.76 3.10
N LEU A 131 -10.21 -13.92 3.37
CA LEU A 131 -11.42 -14.38 2.72
C LEU A 131 -12.56 -14.57 3.73
N SER A 132 -13.78 -14.29 3.28
CA SER A 132 -15.02 -14.51 4.02
C SER A 132 -16.07 -15.11 3.08
N ILE A 133 -16.92 -16.02 3.57
CA ILE A 133 -18.09 -16.58 2.84
C ILE A 133 -19.43 -16.12 3.42
N ASP A 134 -19.41 -15.44 4.56
CA ASP A 134 -20.58 -15.03 5.34
C ASP A 134 -20.82 -13.51 5.27
N GLY A 135 -20.44 -12.90 4.14
CA GLY A 135 -20.62 -11.46 3.92
C GLY A 135 -19.68 -10.57 4.74
N GLY A 136 -18.54 -11.09 5.19
CA GLY A 136 -17.56 -10.35 5.97
C GLY A 136 -17.78 -10.42 7.49
N THR A 137 -18.65 -11.31 7.96
CA THR A 137 -18.89 -11.52 9.40
C THR A 137 -17.71 -12.23 10.06
N THR A 138 -17.14 -13.23 9.38
CA THR A 138 -15.91 -13.92 9.76
C THR A 138 -14.90 -13.90 8.63
N TRP A 139 -13.61 -13.87 9.01
CA TRP A 139 -12.49 -13.75 8.08
C TRP A 139 -11.41 -14.78 8.37
N GLY A 140 -10.99 -15.50 7.33
CA GLY A 140 -9.82 -16.36 7.34
C GLY A 140 -8.61 -15.69 6.70
N ASN A 141 -7.44 -15.82 7.31
CA ASN A 141 -6.18 -15.35 6.73
C ASN A 141 -5.70 -16.33 5.66
N ALA A 142 -5.48 -15.83 4.44
CA ALA A 142 -4.81 -16.58 3.39
C ALA A 142 -3.30 -16.69 3.69
N THR A 143 -2.67 -17.70 3.09
CA THR A 143 -1.23 -17.92 3.18
C THR A 143 -0.58 -17.52 1.87
N GLN A 144 0.45 -16.68 1.93
CA GLN A 144 1.22 -16.30 0.75
C GLN A 144 1.94 -17.54 0.18
N SER A 145 1.91 -17.69 -1.14
CA SER A 145 2.63 -18.77 -1.83
C SER A 145 4.14 -18.43 -1.93
N ALA A 146 4.91 -19.32 -2.54
CA ALA A 146 6.30 -19.03 -2.89
C ALA A 146 6.44 -17.89 -3.94
N VAL A 147 5.39 -17.60 -4.69
CA VAL A 147 5.32 -16.49 -5.65
C VAL A 147 4.64 -15.30 -4.98
N LYS A 148 5.31 -14.14 -4.95
CA LYS A 148 4.74 -12.88 -4.43
C LYS A 148 3.47 -12.51 -5.18
N GLY A 149 2.54 -11.85 -4.48
CA GLY A 149 1.23 -11.50 -5.03
C GLY A 149 0.26 -12.69 -5.18
N ILE A 150 0.70 -13.94 -5.00
CA ILE A 150 -0.20 -15.12 -5.04
C ILE A 150 -0.43 -15.65 -3.63
N TRP A 151 -1.69 -15.72 -3.23
CA TRP A 151 -2.14 -16.21 -1.93
C TRP A 151 -3.08 -17.39 -2.09
N ASN A 152 -2.99 -18.36 -1.18
CA ASN A 152 -3.85 -19.54 -1.15
C ASN A 152 -4.65 -19.58 0.15
N TYR A 153 -5.91 -19.99 0.06
CA TYR A 153 -6.75 -20.21 1.23
C TYR A 153 -7.56 -21.48 1.06
N ASN A 154 -7.35 -22.43 1.97
CA ASN A 154 -8.14 -23.65 2.07
C ASN A 154 -9.09 -23.48 3.24
N TRP A 155 -10.39 -23.66 3.02
CA TRP A 155 -11.36 -23.54 4.11
C TRP A 155 -11.09 -24.59 5.19
N PRO A 156 -10.86 -24.21 6.46
CA PRO A 156 -10.41 -25.15 7.48
C PRO A 156 -11.52 -26.07 8.00
N THR A 157 -12.78 -25.72 7.76
CA THR A 157 -13.96 -26.46 8.19
C THR A 157 -14.86 -26.73 7.00
N ASP A 158 -15.70 -27.76 7.12
CA ASP A 158 -16.72 -28.09 6.13
C ASP A 158 -17.60 -26.86 5.84
N VAL A 159 -17.69 -26.54 4.55
CA VAL A 159 -18.62 -25.54 4.03
C VAL A 159 -19.86 -26.29 3.53
N GLY A 160 -21.04 -25.92 4.03
CA GLY A 160 -22.30 -26.53 3.61
C GLY A 160 -22.67 -26.17 2.17
N ASP A 161 -23.60 -26.95 1.58
CA ASP A 161 -24.12 -26.69 0.24
C ASP A 161 -24.72 -25.29 0.11
N GLY A 162 -24.37 -24.58 -0.96
CA GLY A 162 -24.92 -23.27 -1.24
C GLY A 162 -24.16 -22.50 -2.30
N LYS A 163 -24.77 -21.40 -2.76
CA LYS A 163 -24.09 -20.45 -3.66
C LYS A 163 -23.32 -19.43 -2.83
N TYR A 164 -22.01 -19.42 -3.04
CA TYR A 164 -21.05 -18.45 -2.51
C TYR A 164 -20.46 -17.68 -3.68
N THR A 165 -20.55 -16.36 -3.67
CA THR A 165 -20.05 -15.52 -4.78
C THR A 165 -18.83 -14.75 -4.31
N PRO A 166 -17.60 -15.05 -4.77
CA PRO A 166 -16.43 -14.28 -4.40
C PRO A 166 -16.50 -12.91 -5.06
N ASP A 167 -16.70 -11.86 -4.28
CA ASP A 167 -16.46 -10.50 -4.76
C ASP A 167 -14.95 -10.29 -4.80
N GLY A 168 -14.43 -10.14 -6.03
CA GLY A 168 -13.13 -9.51 -6.27
C GLY A 168 -13.23 -8.06 -5.82
N GLY A 169 -13.13 -7.84 -4.52
CA GLY A 169 -13.26 -6.54 -3.89
C GLY A 169 -12.19 -5.59 -4.40
N SER A 170 -12.47 -4.89 -5.50
CA SER A 170 -12.09 -3.49 -5.60
C SER A 170 -12.78 -2.80 -4.44
N ASP A 171 -11.99 -2.49 -3.42
CA ASP A 171 -12.25 -1.47 -2.41
C ASP A 171 -13.70 -0.96 -2.34
N ARG A 172 -14.53 -1.64 -1.52
CA ARG A 172 -15.84 -1.10 -1.09
C ARG A 172 -15.72 -0.20 0.15
N ARG A 173 -14.63 0.57 0.26
CA ARG A 173 -14.55 1.73 1.16
C ARG A 173 -14.44 3.03 0.37
N CYS A 174 -15.46 3.30 -0.45
CA CYS A 174 -15.78 4.67 -0.81
C CYS A 174 -16.46 5.36 0.39
N TRP A 175 -15.64 6.10 1.14
CA TRP A 175 -15.91 7.39 1.80
C TRP A 175 -17.32 7.69 2.34
N GLN A 176 -17.42 7.83 3.66
CA GLN A 176 -17.80 9.11 4.28
C GLN A 176 -16.70 9.50 5.27
#